data_AF-A0A6N7PWB7-F1
#
_entry.id   AF-A0A6N7PWB7-F1
#
_cell.length_a   1.000
_cell.length_b   1.000
_cell.length_c   1.000
_cell.angle_alpha   90.00
_cell.angle_beta   90.00
_cell.angle_gamma   90.00
#
_symmetry.space_group_name_H-M   'P 1'
#
loop_
_entity.id
_entity.type
_entity.pdbx_description
1 polymer ?
#
loop_
_entity_poly.entity_id
_entity_poly.type
_entity_poly.pdbx_seq_one_letter_code
_entity_poly.pdbx_strand_id
1 'polypeptide(L)'
;MTGGRGEALSASACRDEATLRSFIETRISPNAWPIQSPALRRRILEEGIDLEAARRFRMDLDAMERLIRAMESRACRVERLLGIHNAFHTTLHNDEVLLRLLLLEWPEAAAVPEEVKAAAMRVYPNLDAIAAVLCDALGRMLEGGVPASVLARDLLAALGHDYGHSGGTDRLGPDGAPAPLTHEETAEKYVAPIGLDFGMPTALVLESMAGIRATTFHARPGRPRIQAATEFERRLTVADVMGCILPPPLWLTHVGAPVLVEKLPIWRRRLVQIPGELGAIEARLAVLADDDPAREGILAEREALMLEDSRIVKHVEEWFRSERGFFVFIESSRLGVVPRARELWGGVLRTKIELMEHVLARKELLAPLAAQGFPLLGHCAEELANAPTLESVIERGTLDRRLCEVLGMFLL
;
A
#
# COMPACT_ATOMS: atom_id res chain seq x y z
N MET A 1 6.82 -22.06 37.46
CA MET A 1 7.67 -22.83 36.52
C MET A 1 6.76 -23.48 35.49
N THR A 2 6.66 -22.89 34.30
CA THR A 2 5.89 -23.41 33.15
C THR A 2 6.84 -23.48 31.96
N GLY A 3 7.27 -24.69 31.58
CA GLY A 3 8.32 -24.91 30.60
C GLY A 3 7.89 -24.68 29.14
N GLY A 4 8.47 -23.68 28.48
CA GLY A 4 9.70 -23.84 27.68
C GLY A 4 9.70 -24.72 26.42
N ARG A 5 8.57 -25.20 25.89
CA ARG A 5 8.53 -25.88 24.58
C ARG A 5 7.58 -25.14 23.62
N GLY A 6 8.14 -24.32 22.72
CA GLY A 6 7.38 -23.68 21.64
C GLY A 6 7.72 -22.23 21.31
N GLU A 7 8.75 -21.64 21.94
CA GLU A 7 9.14 -20.24 21.71
C GLU A 7 10.38 -20.09 20.83
N ALA A 8 11.03 -21.19 20.48
CA ALA A 8 12.16 -21.19 19.57
C ALA A 8 12.17 -22.44 18.70
N LEU A 9 12.72 -22.29 17.50
CA LEU A 9 13.03 -23.36 16.56
C LEU A 9 14.53 -23.33 16.29
N SER A 10 15.25 -24.42 16.57
CA SER A 10 16.69 -24.48 16.37
C SER A 10 17.05 -24.39 14.88
N ALA A 11 18.27 -23.93 14.58
CA ALA A 11 18.84 -23.92 13.24
C ALA A 11 18.76 -25.29 12.54
N SER A 12 18.97 -26.38 13.29
CA SER A 12 18.87 -27.75 12.77
C SER A 12 17.43 -28.11 12.37
N ALA A 13 16.44 -27.76 13.20
CA ALA A 13 15.03 -28.02 12.91
C ALA A 13 14.51 -27.16 11.76
N CYS A 14 15.05 -25.94 11.58
CA CYS A 14 14.72 -25.07 10.45
C CYS A 14 15.13 -25.64 9.07
N ARG A 15 15.99 -26.68 9.02
CA ARG A 15 16.35 -27.36 7.77
C ARG A 15 15.24 -28.25 7.24
N ASP A 16 14.31 -28.67 8.10
CA ASP A 16 13.09 -29.36 7.65
C ASP A 16 12.03 -28.33 7.27
N GLU A 17 11.71 -28.25 5.98
CA GLU A 17 10.81 -27.25 5.45
C GLU A 17 9.40 -27.37 6.03
N ALA A 18 8.90 -28.58 6.23
CA ALA A 18 7.58 -28.81 6.81
C ALA A 18 7.51 -28.30 8.27
N THR A 19 8.52 -28.59 9.07
CA THR A 19 8.65 -28.08 10.45
C THR A 19 8.78 -26.55 10.47
N LEU A 20 9.65 -25.98 9.63
CA LEU A 20 9.86 -24.54 9.55
C LEU A 20 8.57 -23.81 9.15
N ARG A 21 7.90 -24.29 8.09
CA ARG A 21 6.63 -23.75 7.61
C ARG A 21 5.58 -23.80 8.71
N SER A 22 5.39 -24.97 9.33
CA SER A 22 4.40 -25.15 10.41
C SER A 22 4.67 -24.19 11.56
N PHE A 23 5.93 -24.04 11.98
CA PHE A 23 6.29 -23.10 13.03
C PHE A 23 5.96 -21.65 12.66
N ILE A 24 6.32 -21.19 11.45
CA ILE A 24 6.06 -19.83 10.99
C ILE A 24 4.56 -19.56 10.90
N GLU A 25 3.82 -20.43 10.22
CA GLU A 25 2.37 -20.24 9.98
C GLU A 25 1.57 -20.25 11.30
N THR A 26 2.02 -21.01 12.31
CA THR A 26 1.29 -21.17 13.58
C THR A 26 1.74 -20.24 14.70
N ARG A 27 3.01 -19.80 14.70
CA ARG A 27 3.61 -19.04 15.82
C ARG A 27 3.93 -17.59 15.48
N ILE A 28 4.06 -17.26 14.20
CA ILE A 28 4.35 -15.91 13.73
C ILE A 28 3.14 -15.38 12.97
N SER A 29 2.94 -15.87 11.74
CA SER A 29 1.79 -15.54 10.90
C SER A 29 1.80 -16.45 9.67
N PRO A 30 0.63 -16.88 9.16
CA PRO A 30 0.56 -17.55 7.86
C PRO A 30 1.12 -16.66 6.73
N ASN A 31 1.06 -15.34 6.88
CA ASN A 31 1.53 -14.40 5.87
C ASN A 31 3.06 -14.25 5.85
N ALA A 32 3.78 -14.73 6.87
CA ALA A 32 5.25 -14.77 6.88
C ALA A 32 5.83 -15.90 5.98
N TRP A 33 4.98 -16.75 5.41
CA TRP A 33 5.36 -17.84 4.51
C TRP A 33 4.80 -17.64 3.09
N PRO A 34 5.51 -18.05 2.01
CA PRO A 34 6.89 -18.54 1.97
C PRO A 34 7.91 -17.43 2.22
N ILE A 35 9.15 -17.75 2.62
CA ILE A 35 10.22 -16.75 2.77
C ILE A 35 10.88 -16.51 1.40
N GLN A 36 10.86 -15.29 0.87
CA GLN A 36 11.52 -14.94 -0.40
C GLN A 36 12.94 -14.40 -0.20
N SER A 37 13.25 -13.80 0.96
CA SER A 37 14.56 -13.19 1.20
C SER A 37 15.67 -14.22 1.41
N PRO A 38 16.70 -14.29 0.54
CA PRO A 38 17.81 -15.22 0.72
C PRO A 38 18.64 -14.92 1.98
N ALA A 39 18.76 -13.64 2.36
CA ALA A 39 19.47 -13.23 3.56
C ALA A 39 18.74 -13.71 4.82
N LEU A 40 17.41 -13.57 4.85
CA LEU A 40 16.58 -14.05 5.95
C LEU A 40 16.60 -15.57 6.05
N ARG A 41 16.46 -16.29 4.93
CA ARG A 41 16.61 -17.76 4.89
C ARG A 41 17.96 -18.21 5.44
N ARG A 42 19.05 -17.57 5.01
CA ARG A 42 20.39 -17.88 5.49
C ARG A 42 20.49 -17.71 7.00
N ARG A 43 20.05 -16.56 7.52
CA ARG A 43 20.08 -16.27 8.96
C ARG A 43 19.26 -17.28 9.77
N ILE A 44 18.08 -17.67 9.29
CA ILE A 44 17.23 -18.70 9.92
C ILE A 44 17.94 -20.05 9.97
N LEU A 45 18.64 -20.44 8.90
CA LEU A 45 19.37 -21.72 8.85
C LEU A 45 20.66 -21.71 9.68
N GLU A 46 21.22 -20.54 9.95
CA GLU A 46 22.42 -20.35 10.78
C GLU A 46 22.07 -20.30 12.28
N GLU A 47 21.00 -19.56 12.64
CA GLU A 47 20.72 -19.20 14.03
C GLU A 47 19.42 -19.82 14.57
N GLY A 48 18.51 -20.23 13.68
CA GLY A 48 17.16 -20.61 14.03
C GLY A 48 16.22 -19.41 14.16
N ILE A 49 15.11 -19.63 14.86
CA ILE A 49 14.09 -18.63 15.14
C ILE A 49 13.84 -18.62 16.65
N ASP A 50 13.93 -17.45 17.28
CA ASP A 50 13.68 -17.27 18.71
C ASP A 50 12.68 -16.11 18.91
N LEU A 51 11.47 -16.44 19.36
CA LEU A 51 10.40 -15.48 19.62
C LEU A 51 10.67 -14.66 20.87
N GLU A 52 11.37 -15.21 21.86
CA GLU A 52 11.77 -14.48 23.07
C GLU A 52 12.87 -13.47 22.78
N ALA A 53 13.76 -13.77 21.84
CA ALA A 53 14.72 -12.79 21.35
C ALA A 53 14.02 -11.60 20.69
N ALA A 54 13.00 -11.85 19.85
CA ALA A 54 12.20 -10.78 19.24
C ALA A 54 11.48 -9.92 20.29
N ARG A 55 10.82 -10.54 21.28
CA ARG A 55 10.11 -9.82 22.35
C ARG A 55 11.04 -8.95 23.19
N ARG A 56 12.26 -9.43 23.47
CA ARG A 56 13.27 -8.73 24.28
C ARG A 56 14.11 -7.73 23.49
N PHE A 57 13.97 -7.66 22.17
CA PHE A 57 14.72 -6.74 21.33
C PHE A 57 14.53 -5.29 21.79
N ARG A 58 15.62 -4.53 21.79
CA ARG A 58 15.65 -3.12 22.18
C ARG A 58 16.24 -2.31 21.03
N MET A 59 15.62 -1.16 20.79
CA MET A 59 16.08 -0.15 19.86
C MET A 59 15.80 1.19 20.53
N ASP A 60 16.82 2.06 20.61
CA ASP A 60 16.65 3.41 21.12
C ASP A 60 16.13 4.35 20.02
N LEU A 61 15.72 5.55 20.42
CA LEU A 61 15.14 6.52 19.49
C LEU A 61 16.12 6.93 18.39
N ASP A 62 17.40 7.07 18.73
CA ASP A 62 18.46 7.38 17.76
C ASP A 62 18.60 6.26 16.71
N ALA A 63 18.50 4.99 17.10
CA ALA A 63 18.50 3.86 16.18
C ALA A 63 17.24 3.80 15.33
N MET A 64 16.08 4.18 15.87
CA MET A 64 14.83 4.29 15.11
C MET A 64 14.93 5.39 14.04
N GLU A 65 15.44 6.57 14.38
CA GLU A 65 15.67 7.65 13.40
C GLU A 65 16.66 7.21 12.31
N ARG A 66 17.76 6.54 12.69
CA ARG A 66 18.71 5.97 11.73
C ARG A 66 18.04 4.95 10.80
N LEU A 67 17.11 4.14 11.31
CA LEU A 67 16.35 3.20 10.49
C LEU A 67 15.45 3.92 9.49
N ILE A 68 14.70 4.94 9.92
CA ILE A 68 13.87 5.78 9.05
C ILE A 68 14.70 6.33 7.88
N ARG A 69 15.83 6.98 8.18
CA ARG A 69 16.71 7.57 7.16
C ARG A 69 17.38 6.51 6.27
N ALA A 70 17.73 5.34 6.82
CA ALA A 70 18.31 4.25 6.05
C ALA A 70 17.30 3.64 5.07
N MET A 71 16.04 3.47 5.50
CA MET A 71 14.95 3.02 4.66
C MET A 71 14.72 4.00 3.51
N GLU A 72 14.62 5.29 3.80
CA GLU A 72 14.42 6.33 2.79
C GLU A 72 15.55 6.33 1.75
N SER A 73 16.81 6.37 2.22
CA SER A 73 17.98 6.38 1.34
C SER A 73 18.03 5.15 0.42
N ARG A 74 17.68 3.97 0.95
CA ARG A 74 17.65 2.71 0.18
C ARG A 74 16.48 2.69 -0.81
N ALA A 75 15.29 3.12 -0.41
CA ALA A 75 14.11 3.20 -1.27
C ALA A 75 14.32 4.18 -2.44
N CYS A 76 14.73 5.42 -2.16
CA CYS A 76 15.09 6.42 -3.16
C CYS A 76 16.19 5.94 -4.13
N ARG A 77 17.16 5.15 -3.65
CA ARG A 77 18.17 4.53 -4.52
C ARG A 77 17.55 3.49 -5.43
N VAL A 78 16.71 2.60 -4.90
CA VAL A 78 16.05 1.55 -5.69
C VAL A 78 15.10 2.14 -6.71
N GLU A 79 14.28 3.12 -6.33
CA GLU A 79 13.37 3.81 -7.24
C GLU A 79 14.13 4.42 -8.42
N ARG A 80 15.22 5.17 -8.15
CA ARG A 80 16.08 5.72 -9.20
C ARG A 80 16.70 4.65 -10.10
N LEU A 81 17.21 3.56 -9.53
CA LEU A 81 17.83 2.47 -10.31
C LEU A 81 16.83 1.73 -11.20
N LEU A 82 15.58 1.66 -10.76
CA LEU A 82 14.49 1.00 -11.48
C LEU A 82 13.72 1.96 -12.41
N GLY A 83 14.03 3.25 -12.41
CA GLY A 83 13.27 4.26 -13.15
C GLY A 83 11.82 4.40 -12.66
N ILE A 84 11.59 4.13 -11.37
CA ILE A 84 10.29 4.29 -10.74
C ILE A 84 10.09 5.76 -10.41
N HIS A 85 8.99 6.31 -10.92
CA HIS A 85 8.57 7.69 -10.69
C HIS A 85 7.11 7.66 -10.24
N ASN A 86 6.91 7.32 -8.97
CA ASN A 86 5.59 7.36 -8.36
C ASN A 86 5.27 8.81 -7.98
N ALA A 87 4.02 9.21 -8.16
CA ALA A 87 3.52 10.50 -7.76
C ALA A 87 2.85 10.42 -6.36
N PHE A 88 2.31 9.27 -5.98
CA PHE A 88 1.71 9.01 -4.66
C PHE A 88 2.51 8.00 -3.84
N HIS A 89 2.75 6.79 -4.39
CA HIS A 89 3.43 5.68 -3.70
C HIS A 89 4.94 5.93 -3.59
N THR A 90 5.31 7.08 -3.05
CA THR A 90 6.68 7.52 -2.84
C THR A 90 7.18 6.97 -1.51
N THR A 91 8.49 7.01 -1.32
CA THR A 91 9.09 6.70 -0.01
C THR A 91 8.43 7.49 1.15
N LEU A 92 8.01 8.75 0.92
CA LEU A 92 7.37 9.60 1.92
C LEU A 92 5.99 9.07 2.37
N HIS A 93 5.27 8.38 1.47
CA HIS A 93 4.03 7.72 1.81
C HIS A 93 4.23 6.67 2.92
N ASN A 94 5.38 5.99 2.94
CA ASN A 94 5.67 4.98 3.94
C ASN A 94 5.85 5.57 5.35
N ASP A 95 6.47 6.76 5.43
CA ASP A 95 6.60 7.52 6.67
C ASP A 95 5.22 8.00 7.18
N GLU A 96 4.36 8.39 6.25
CA GLU A 96 2.98 8.77 6.49
C GLU A 96 2.14 7.59 7.01
N VAL A 97 2.31 6.40 6.45
CA VAL A 97 1.68 5.16 6.93
C VAL A 97 2.19 4.79 8.32
N LEU A 98 3.49 4.96 8.57
CA LEU A 98 4.07 4.74 9.91
C LEU A 98 3.40 5.63 10.95
N LEU A 99 3.24 6.93 10.69
CA LEU A 99 2.60 7.84 11.64
C LEU A 99 1.16 7.40 12.00
N ARG A 100 0.41 6.93 11.00
CA ARG A 100 -0.94 6.39 11.20
C ARG A 100 -0.92 5.06 11.97
N LEU A 101 0.05 4.20 11.70
CA LEU A 101 0.24 2.95 12.44
C LEU A 101 0.56 3.20 13.92
N LEU A 102 1.47 4.13 14.22
CA LEU A 102 1.81 4.51 15.59
C LEU A 102 0.59 5.01 16.36
N LEU A 103 -0.31 5.72 15.69
CA LEU A 103 -1.58 6.18 16.27
C LEU A 103 -2.55 5.04 16.59
N LEU A 104 -2.60 4.01 15.74
CA LEU A 104 -3.39 2.79 15.96
C LEU A 104 -2.77 1.85 17.01
N GLU A 105 -1.45 1.88 17.16
CA GLU A 105 -0.68 1.15 18.19
C GLU A 105 -0.58 1.92 19.51
N TRP A 106 -1.08 3.15 19.56
CA TRP A 106 -1.05 3.97 20.76
C TRP A 106 -1.82 3.27 21.89
N PRO A 107 -1.25 3.16 23.11
CA PRO A 107 -1.90 2.43 24.20
C PRO A 107 -3.35 2.89 24.44
N GLU A 108 -4.30 1.95 24.45
CA GLU A 108 -5.73 2.26 24.56
C GLU A 108 -6.06 3.04 25.83
N ALA A 109 -5.39 2.71 26.93
CA ALA A 109 -5.56 3.37 28.23
C ALA A 109 -4.99 4.79 28.28
N ALA A 110 -4.17 5.19 27.30
CA ALA A 110 -3.56 6.51 27.23
C ALA A 110 -4.27 7.38 26.20
N ALA A 111 -4.61 8.63 26.55
CA ALA A 111 -5.11 9.58 25.58
C ALA A 111 -4.02 9.88 24.53
N VAL A 112 -4.39 9.85 23.25
CA VAL A 112 -3.48 10.34 22.20
C VAL A 112 -3.48 11.86 22.26
N PRO A 113 -2.31 12.52 22.29
CA PRO A 113 -2.20 13.96 22.14
C PRO A 113 -2.85 14.44 20.84
N GLU A 114 -3.56 15.56 20.89
CA GLU A 114 -4.32 16.08 19.74
C GLU A 114 -3.38 16.47 18.58
N GLU A 115 -2.17 16.93 18.89
CA GLU A 115 -1.14 17.23 17.91
C GLU A 115 -0.70 15.99 17.10
N VAL A 116 -0.68 14.80 17.70
CA VAL A 116 -0.34 13.54 17.03
C VAL A 116 -1.50 13.08 16.14
N LYS A 117 -2.75 13.23 16.61
CA LYS A 117 -3.93 12.96 15.80
C LYS A 117 -4.00 13.86 14.57
N ALA A 118 -3.79 15.16 14.78
CA ALA A 118 -3.76 16.14 13.71
C ALA A 118 -2.61 15.89 12.73
N ALA A 119 -1.45 15.47 13.23
CA ALA A 119 -0.29 15.13 12.40
C ALA A 119 -0.58 13.97 11.43
N ALA A 120 -1.27 12.91 11.88
CA ALA A 120 -1.63 11.77 11.03
C ALA A 120 -2.60 12.12 9.87
N MET A 121 -3.24 13.30 9.93
CA MET A 121 -4.15 13.81 8.89
C MET A 121 -3.52 14.91 8.03
N ARG A 122 -2.22 15.18 8.23
CA ARG A 122 -1.46 16.12 7.41
C ARG A 122 -0.72 15.39 6.31
N VAL A 123 -0.36 16.20 5.34
CA VAL A 123 0.53 15.85 4.24
C VAL A 123 1.86 16.54 4.49
N TYR A 124 2.95 15.80 4.34
CA TYR A 124 4.30 16.32 4.57
C TYR A 124 5.02 16.60 3.25
N PRO A 125 5.85 17.66 3.17
CA PRO A 125 6.55 17.99 1.93
C PRO A 125 7.84 17.18 1.70
N ASN A 126 8.41 16.59 2.75
CA ASN A 126 9.67 15.83 2.70
C ASN A 126 9.91 15.04 3.99
N LEU A 127 10.95 14.19 3.98
CA LEU A 127 11.34 13.39 5.13
C LEU A 127 11.64 14.25 6.37
N ASP A 128 12.42 15.32 6.26
CA ASP A 128 12.84 16.08 7.44
C ASP A 128 11.63 16.69 8.19
N ALA A 129 10.58 17.07 7.46
CA ALA A 129 9.33 17.57 8.05
C ALA A 129 8.56 16.49 8.83
N ILE A 130 8.50 15.25 8.33
CA ILE A 130 7.77 14.16 8.99
C ILE A 130 8.63 13.41 10.04
N ALA A 131 9.94 13.30 9.82
CA ALA A 131 10.85 12.55 10.70
C ALA A 131 10.86 13.11 12.12
N ALA A 132 10.82 14.44 12.28
CA ALA A 132 10.75 15.08 13.59
C ALA A 132 9.44 14.70 14.33
N VAL A 133 8.32 14.63 13.61
CA VAL A 133 7.01 14.24 14.16
C VAL A 133 7.00 12.76 14.51
N LEU A 134 7.56 11.91 13.65
CA LEU A 134 7.71 10.48 13.92
C LEU A 134 8.57 10.23 15.14
N CYS A 135 9.70 10.91 15.28
CA CYS A 135 10.59 10.76 16.43
C CYS A 135 9.92 11.22 17.73
N ASP A 136 9.18 12.33 17.71
CA ASP A 136 8.38 12.76 18.88
C ASP A 136 7.32 11.71 19.26
N ALA A 137 6.58 11.18 18.28
CA ALA A 137 5.58 10.13 18.52
C ALA A 137 6.21 8.84 19.08
N LEU A 138 7.29 8.36 18.47
CA LEU A 138 8.05 7.18 18.92
C LEU A 138 8.61 7.37 20.33
N GLY A 139 9.19 8.54 20.62
CA GLY A 139 9.72 8.88 21.94
C GLY A 139 8.64 8.81 23.01
N ARG A 140 7.48 9.44 22.76
CA ARG A 140 6.33 9.40 23.68
C ARG A 140 5.80 7.98 23.88
N MET A 141 5.76 7.16 22.83
CA MET A 141 5.33 5.75 22.94
C MET A 141 6.30 4.93 23.79
N LEU A 142 7.62 5.12 23.61
CA LEU A 142 8.65 4.49 24.43
C LEU A 142 8.52 4.90 25.91
N GLU A 143 8.37 6.19 26.19
CA GLU A 143 8.14 6.71 27.54
C GLU A 143 6.83 6.19 28.16
N GLY A 144 5.80 6.03 27.33
CA GLY A 144 4.52 5.41 27.68
C GLY A 144 4.58 3.90 27.91
N GLY A 145 5.76 3.27 27.75
CA GLY A 145 5.99 1.86 28.04
C GLY A 145 5.70 0.91 26.87
N VAL A 146 5.48 1.42 25.66
CA VAL A 146 5.37 0.57 24.46
C VAL A 146 6.71 -0.15 24.25
N PRO A 147 6.74 -1.49 24.09
CA PRO A 147 7.98 -2.20 23.90
C PRO A 147 8.71 -1.74 22.62
N ALA A 148 10.02 -1.50 22.74
CA ALA A 148 10.84 -1.13 21.59
C ALA A 148 10.81 -2.17 20.45
N SER A 149 10.60 -3.45 20.77
CA SER A 149 10.40 -4.50 19.78
C SER A 149 9.14 -4.29 18.92
N VAL A 150 8.04 -3.83 19.51
CA VAL A 150 6.81 -3.48 18.80
C VAL A 150 7.06 -2.33 17.83
N LEU A 151 7.66 -1.24 18.33
CA LEU A 151 7.97 -0.07 17.50
C LEU A 151 8.96 -0.40 16.38
N ALA A 152 9.94 -1.26 16.65
CA ALA A 152 10.91 -1.69 15.65
C ALA A 152 10.26 -2.53 14.54
N ARG A 153 9.32 -3.43 14.88
CA ARG A 153 8.48 -4.15 13.90
C ARG A 153 7.67 -3.18 13.04
N ASP A 154 7.01 -2.23 13.70
CA ASP A 154 6.12 -1.26 13.03
C ASP A 154 6.89 -0.36 12.07
N LEU A 155 8.07 0.11 12.50
CA LEU A 155 9.03 0.83 11.66
C LEU A 155 9.38 0.02 10.41
N LEU A 156 9.88 -1.21 10.58
CA LEU A 156 10.34 -1.99 9.44
C LEU A 156 9.20 -2.32 8.47
N ALA A 157 8.01 -2.62 9.00
CA ALA A 157 6.86 -2.97 8.18
C ALA A 157 6.26 -1.76 7.45
N ALA A 158 5.96 -0.67 8.17
CA ALA A 158 5.36 0.51 7.56
C ALA A 158 6.32 1.19 6.57
N LEU A 159 7.61 1.33 6.92
CA LEU A 159 8.60 1.93 6.03
C LEU A 159 8.87 1.08 4.77
N GLY A 160 8.57 -0.22 4.85
CA GLY A 160 8.86 -1.20 3.81
C GLY A 160 7.65 -1.65 2.99
N HIS A 161 6.42 -1.31 3.36
CA HIS A 161 5.22 -1.92 2.77
C HIS A 161 5.11 -1.67 1.25
N ASP A 162 5.45 -0.47 0.81
CA ASP A 162 5.43 -0.05 -0.59
C ASP A 162 6.82 -0.04 -1.25
N TYR A 163 7.79 -0.74 -0.65
CA TYR A 163 9.17 -0.72 -1.16
C TYR A 163 9.26 -1.27 -2.59
N GLY A 164 9.62 -0.39 -3.53
CA GLY A 164 9.71 -0.73 -4.95
C GLY A 164 8.35 -0.87 -5.64
N HIS A 165 7.29 -0.31 -5.05
CA HIS A 165 6.00 -0.10 -5.72
C HIS A 165 6.20 0.71 -7.00
N SER A 166 5.48 0.41 -8.09
CA SER A 166 5.68 1.05 -9.40
C SER A 166 4.48 1.87 -9.86
N GLY A 167 3.60 2.26 -8.94
CA GLY A 167 2.36 2.99 -9.22
C GLY A 167 1.28 2.15 -9.89
N GLY A 168 1.54 0.88 -10.20
CA GLY A 168 0.62 -0.13 -10.73
C GLY A 168 0.06 -1.03 -9.64
N THR A 169 -1.14 -1.61 -9.82
CA THR A 169 -1.66 -2.66 -8.91
C THR A 169 -0.82 -3.93 -9.00
N ASP A 170 -0.09 -4.07 -10.10
CA ASP A 170 1.00 -5.01 -10.29
C ASP A 170 2.26 -4.25 -10.70
N ARG A 171 3.41 -4.76 -10.28
CA ARG A 171 4.69 -4.29 -10.79
C ARG A 171 4.80 -4.74 -12.24
N LEU A 172 4.94 -3.80 -13.16
CA LEU A 172 5.12 -4.08 -14.58
C LEU A 172 6.58 -3.78 -14.99
N GLY A 173 7.11 -4.56 -15.91
CA GLY A 173 8.35 -4.27 -16.61
C GLY A 173 8.20 -3.07 -17.56
N PRO A 174 9.31 -2.55 -18.12
CA PRO A 174 9.27 -1.43 -19.08
C PRO A 174 8.42 -1.72 -20.34
N ASP A 175 8.25 -3.00 -20.68
CA ASP A 175 7.43 -3.53 -21.76
C ASP A 175 5.94 -3.67 -21.40
N GLY A 176 5.59 -3.52 -20.12
CA GLY A 176 4.23 -3.71 -19.60
C GLY A 176 3.92 -5.14 -19.16
N ALA A 177 4.88 -6.07 -19.22
CA ALA A 177 4.69 -7.43 -18.72
C ALA A 177 4.74 -7.46 -17.19
N PRO A 178 4.04 -8.39 -16.51
CA PRO A 178 4.20 -8.56 -15.07
C PRO A 178 5.66 -8.78 -14.68
N ALA A 179 6.16 -7.99 -13.75
CA ALA A 179 7.50 -8.17 -13.20
C ALA A 179 7.56 -9.51 -12.45
N PRO A 180 8.73 -10.17 -12.42
CA PRO A 180 8.86 -11.50 -11.83
C PRO A 180 8.63 -11.53 -10.32
N LEU A 181 8.73 -10.36 -9.66
CA LEU A 181 8.42 -10.19 -8.24
C LEU A 181 7.34 -9.14 -8.08
N THR A 182 6.42 -9.40 -7.15
CA THR A 182 5.48 -8.39 -6.66
C THR A 182 6.21 -7.30 -5.87
N HIS A 183 5.53 -6.19 -5.53
CA HIS A 183 6.17 -5.18 -4.67
C HIS A 183 6.38 -5.72 -3.26
N GLU A 184 5.50 -6.58 -2.75
CA GLU A 184 5.65 -7.24 -1.45
C GLU A 184 6.79 -8.26 -1.43
N GLU A 185 6.97 -9.03 -2.51
CA GLU A 185 8.11 -9.93 -2.69
C GLU A 185 9.43 -9.15 -2.85
N THR A 186 9.36 -7.98 -3.51
CA THR A 186 10.47 -7.04 -3.62
C THR A 186 10.82 -6.47 -2.25
N ALA A 187 9.82 -6.00 -1.52
CA ALA A 187 9.95 -5.48 -0.17
C ALA A 187 10.60 -6.52 0.72
N GLU A 188 10.14 -7.77 0.74
CA GLU A 188 10.79 -8.78 1.57
C GLU A 188 12.27 -8.97 1.22
N LYS A 189 12.59 -9.05 -0.08
CA LYS A 189 13.97 -9.27 -0.54
C LYS A 189 14.91 -8.14 -0.12
N TYR A 190 14.43 -6.90 -0.05
CA TYR A 190 15.28 -5.72 0.18
C TYR A 190 15.14 -5.09 1.56
N VAL A 191 13.98 -5.21 2.20
CA VAL A 191 13.66 -4.70 3.54
C VAL A 191 14.14 -5.66 4.63
N ALA A 192 13.98 -6.98 4.45
CA ALA A 192 14.45 -7.93 5.46
C ALA A 192 15.95 -7.81 5.80
N PRO A 193 16.87 -7.64 4.83
CA PRO A 193 18.28 -7.36 5.12
C PRO A 193 18.49 -6.10 5.96
N ILE A 194 17.67 -5.07 5.79
CA ILE A 194 17.78 -3.81 6.57
C ILE A 194 17.51 -4.10 8.04
N GLY A 195 16.42 -4.81 8.34
CA GLY A 195 16.11 -5.20 9.72
C GLY A 195 17.24 -6.03 10.36
N LEU A 196 17.79 -6.99 9.59
CA LEU A 196 18.92 -7.80 10.04
C LEU A 196 20.19 -6.96 10.30
N ASP A 197 20.49 -5.99 9.44
CA ASP A 197 21.63 -5.06 9.61
C ASP A 197 21.49 -4.21 10.89
N PHE A 198 20.25 -3.91 11.30
CA PHE A 198 19.92 -3.23 12.55
C PHE A 198 19.83 -4.17 13.77
N GLY A 199 20.23 -5.43 13.61
CA GLY A 199 20.28 -6.41 14.70
C GLY A 199 18.93 -7.00 15.10
N MET A 200 17.87 -6.78 14.30
CA MET A 200 16.57 -7.38 14.58
C MET A 200 16.63 -8.91 14.45
N PRO A 201 16.08 -9.66 15.43
CA PRO A 201 15.98 -11.11 15.34
C PRO A 201 15.12 -11.56 14.16
N THR A 202 15.40 -12.75 13.62
CA THR A 202 14.68 -13.33 12.47
C THR A 202 13.18 -13.37 12.66
N ALA A 203 12.70 -13.71 13.86
CA ALA A 203 11.28 -13.70 14.20
C ALA A 203 10.64 -12.32 14.03
N LEU A 204 11.30 -11.25 14.49
CA LEU A 204 10.78 -9.88 14.40
C LEU A 204 10.75 -9.39 12.94
N VAL A 205 11.78 -9.75 12.16
CA VAL A 205 11.80 -9.46 10.73
C VAL A 205 10.66 -10.20 10.02
N LEU A 206 10.43 -11.50 10.32
CA LEU A 206 9.32 -12.27 9.75
C LEU A 206 7.94 -11.68 10.09
N GLU A 207 7.73 -11.22 11.33
CA GLU A 207 6.50 -10.50 11.72
C GLU A 207 6.31 -9.26 10.85
N SER A 208 7.36 -8.48 10.65
CA SER A 208 7.32 -7.27 9.82
C SER A 208 6.97 -7.60 8.36
N MET A 209 7.54 -8.68 7.81
CA MET A 209 7.25 -9.12 6.44
C MET A 209 5.81 -9.64 6.27
N ALA A 210 5.25 -10.28 7.31
CA ALA A 210 3.84 -10.64 7.33
C ALA A 210 2.94 -9.41 7.28
N GLY A 211 3.32 -8.35 8.01
CA GLY A 211 2.67 -7.03 7.93
C GLY A 211 2.67 -6.48 6.51
N ILE A 212 3.84 -6.38 5.89
CA ILE A 212 3.99 -5.87 4.51
C ILE A 212 3.13 -6.65 3.51
N ARG A 213 2.97 -7.95 3.68
CA ARG A 213 2.12 -8.76 2.80
C ARG A 213 0.63 -8.59 3.06
N ALA A 214 0.24 -8.19 4.27
CA ALA A 214 -1.15 -8.01 4.63
C ALA A 214 -1.75 -6.71 4.05
N THR A 215 -0.91 -5.80 3.53
CA THR A 215 -1.37 -4.58 2.84
C THR A 215 -1.76 -4.84 1.37
N THR A 216 -1.61 -6.06 0.85
CA THR A 216 -2.04 -6.39 -0.52
C THR A 216 -3.57 -6.38 -0.68
N PHE A 217 -4.11 -5.35 -1.33
CA PHE A 217 -5.56 -5.22 -1.55
C PHE A 217 -6.13 -6.09 -2.69
N HIS A 218 -5.30 -6.50 -3.65
CA HIS A 218 -5.76 -7.13 -4.88
C HIS A 218 -5.63 -8.66 -4.87
N ALA A 219 -6.70 -9.34 -5.27
CA ALA A 219 -6.65 -10.75 -5.64
C ALA A 219 -5.95 -10.89 -7.00
N ARG A 220 -4.96 -11.78 -7.11
CA ARG A 220 -4.28 -12.05 -8.38
C ARG A 220 -4.87 -13.29 -9.03
N PRO A 221 -4.93 -13.37 -10.36
CA PRO A 221 -5.24 -14.63 -11.04
C PRO A 221 -4.32 -15.75 -10.52
N GLY A 222 -4.91 -16.83 -10.01
CA GLY A 222 -4.17 -17.98 -9.48
C GLY A 222 -3.54 -17.80 -8.09
N ARG A 223 -3.68 -16.64 -7.42
CA ARG A 223 -3.28 -16.47 -6.01
C ARG A 223 -4.42 -15.84 -5.19
N PRO A 224 -4.88 -16.48 -4.10
CA PRO A 224 -5.90 -15.88 -3.24
C PRO A 224 -5.39 -14.57 -2.64
N ARG A 225 -6.30 -13.63 -2.42
CA ARG A 225 -6.00 -12.37 -1.72
C ARG A 225 -5.50 -12.68 -0.31
N ILE A 226 -4.36 -12.10 0.06
CA ILE A 226 -3.81 -12.19 1.42
C ILE A 226 -4.78 -11.48 2.38
N GLN A 227 -5.11 -12.11 3.50
CA GLN A 227 -5.94 -11.50 4.53
C GLN A 227 -5.10 -11.27 5.78
N ALA A 228 -5.27 -10.13 6.44
CA ALA A 228 -4.65 -9.85 7.71
C ALA A 228 -5.05 -10.91 8.76
N ALA A 229 -4.08 -11.70 9.21
CA ALA A 229 -4.26 -12.79 10.15
C ALA A 229 -4.17 -12.30 11.60
N THR A 230 -3.27 -11.37 11.87
CA THR A 230 -2.99 -10.82 13.21
C THR A 230 -3.62 -9.44 13.41
N GLU A 231 -3.63 -8.97 14.67
CA GLU A 231 -4.10 -7.61 14.98
C GLU A 231 -3.16 -6.54 14.42
N PHE A 232 -1.85 -6.76 14.52
CA PHE A 232 -0.83 -5.91 13.90
C PHE A 232 -1.06 -5.78 12.39
N GLU A 233 -1.24 -6.90 11.69
CA GLU A 233 -1.51 -6.88 10.24
C GLU A 233 -2.78 -6.08 9.94
N ARG A 234 -3.84 -6.22 10.74
CA ARG A 234 -5.06 -5.41 10.56
C ARG A 234 -4.79 -3.92 10.76
N ARG A 235 -4.00 -3.53 11.77
CA ARG A 235 -3.64 -2.13 12.02
C ARG A 235 -2.81 -1.55 10.88
N LEU A 236 -1.83 -2.29 10.38
CA LEU A 236 -1.02 -1.84 9.25
C LEU A 236 -1.85 -1.71 7.97
N THR A 237 -2.73 -2.68 7.66
CA THR A 237 -3.67 -2.55 6.54
C THR A 237 -4.57 -1.32 6.69
N VAL A 238 -5.06 -1.03 7.90
CA VAL A 238 -5.85 0.18 8.15
C VAL A 238 -5.02 1.44 7.96
N ALA A 239 -3.79 1.48 8.47
CA ALA A 239 -2.89 2.62 8.36
C ALA A 239 -2.58 2.98 6.90
N ASP A 240 -2.34 1.95 6.08
CA ASP A 240 -2.14 2.07 4.63
C ASP A 240 -3.40 2.61 3.93
N VAL A 241 -4.57 1.98 4.13
CA VAL A 241 -5.85 2.47 3.58
C VAL A 241 -6.11 3.92 3.99
N MET A 242 -5.77 4.31 5.22
CA MET A 242 -5.95 5.67 5.70
C MET A 242 -5.06 6.70 4.99
N GLY A 243 -3.96 6.29 4.36
CA GLY A 243 -3.21 7.15 3.44
C GLY A 243 -4.08 7.66 2.27
N CYS A 244 -5.11 6.89 1.89
CA CYS A 244 -6.08 7.27 0.87
C CYS A 244 -7.30 8.06 1.40
N ILE A 245 -7.46 8.22 2.72
CA ILE A 245 -8.64 8.86 3.35
C ILE A 245 -8.27 10.23 3.92
N LEU A 246 -7.54 11.03 3.13
CA LEU A 246 -7.26 12.43 3.44
C LEU A 246 -8.50 13.31 3.22
N PRO A 247 -8.61 14.50 3.87
CA PRO A 247 -9.63 15.49 3.55
C PRO A 247 -9.73 15.74 2.04
N PRO A 248 -10.92 16.01 1.47
CA PRO A 248 -11.11 16.06 0.02
C PRO A 248 -10.08 16.85 -0.80
N PRO A 249 -9.71 18.10 -0.44
CA PRO A 249 -8.76 18.87 -1.25
C PRO A 249 -7.34 18.29 -1.18
N LEU A 250 -6.94 17.77 -0.02
CA LEU A 250 -5.67 17.10 0.17
C LEU A 250 -5.64 15.77 -0.56
N TRP A 251 -6.70 14.97 -0.44
CA TRP A 251 -6.81 13.71 -1.18
C TRP A 251 -6.67 13.95 -2.67
N LEU A 252 -7.35 14.94 -3.24
CA LEU A 252 -7.34 15.16 -4.68
C LEU A 252 -5.94 15.53 -5.19
N THR A 253 -5.20 16.36 -4.43
CA THR A 253 -3.87 16.84 -4.82
C THR A 253 -2.75 15.86 -4.49
N HIS A 254 -2.86 15.08 -3.41
CA HIS A 254 -1.82 14.16 -2.94
C HIS A 254 -2.02 12.70 -3.34
N VAL A 255 -3.25 12.26 -3.52
CA VAL A 255 -3.56 10.86 -3.84
C VAL A 255 -4.18 10.79 -5.21
N GLY A 256 -5.30 11.48 -5.40
CA GLY A 256 -6.16 11.37 -6.55
C GLY A 256 -5.46 11.68 -7.87
N ALA A 257 -5.03 12.93 -8.06
CA ALA A 257 -4.35 13.35 -9.28
C ALA A 257 -2.99 12.67 -9.46
N PRO A 258 -2.14 12.52 -8.42
CA PRO A 258 -0.92 11.72 -8.51
C PRO A 258 -1.15 10.27 -8.99
N VAL A 259 -2.13 9.55 -8.44
CA VAL A 259 -2.47 8.19 -8.91
C VAL A 259 -2.94 8.22 -10.36
N LEU A 260 -3.70 9.24 -10.78
CA LEU A 260 -4.05 9.38 -12.20
C LEU A 260 -2.80 9.58 -13.07
N VAL A 261 -1.85 10.42 -12.67
CA VAL A 261 -0.56 10.59 -13.38
C VAL A 261 0.19 9.26 -13.49
N GLU A 262 0.22 8.47 -12.42
CA GLU A 262 0.85 7.13 -12.42
C GLU A 262 0.16 6.16 -13.40
N LYS A 263 -1.18 6.10 -13.42
CA LYS A 263 -1.93 5.09 -14.18
C LYS A 263 -2.15 5.45 -15.64
N LEU A 264 -2.30 6.73 -15.97
CA LEU A 264 -2.68 7.20 -17.31
C LEU A 264 -1.76 6.68 -18.44
N PRO A 265 -0.42 6.68 -18.31
CA PRO A 265 0.47 6.14 -19.35
C PRO A 265 0.24 4.64 -19.61
N ILE A 266 -0.04 3.87 -18.56
CA ILE A 266 -0.30 2.43 -18.64
C ILE A 266 -1.63 2.19 -19.35
N TRP A 267 -2.69 2.88 -18.92
CA TRP A 267 -4.02 2.79 -19.54
C TRP A 267 -4.00 3.15 -21.02
N ARG A 268 -3.34 4.25 -21.39
CA ARG A 268 -3.19 4.65 -22.80
C ARG A 268 -2.50 3.56 -23.62
N ARG A 269 -1.45 2.93 -23.07
CA ARG A 269 -0.74 1.85 -23.76
C ARG A 269 -1.61 0.59 -23.90
N ARG A 270 -2.25 0.15 -22.81
CA ARG A 270 -3.09 -1.06 -22.79
C ARG A 270 -4.28 -0.96 -23.75
N LEU A 271 -4.95 0.20 -23.83
CA LEU A 271 -6.03 0.42 -24.81
C LEU A 271 -5.59 0.27 -26.27
N VAL A 272 -4.31 0.50 -26.57
CA VAL A 272 -3.76 0.26 -27.92
C VAL A 272 -3.42 -1.21 -28.14
N GLN A 273 -3.00 -1.93 -27.09
CA GLN A 273 -2.55 -3.33 -27.16
C GLN A 273 -3.70 -4.35 -27.15
N ILE A 274 -4.70 -4.13 -26.28
CA ILE A 274 -5.81 -5.07 -26.06
C ILE A 274 -6.52 -5.49 -27.36
N PRO A 275 -6.82 -4.60 -28.33
CA PRO A 275 -7.42 -5.01 -29.59
C PRO A 275 -6.61 -6.06 -30.36
N GLY A 276 -5.27 -5.94 -30.34
CA GLY A 276 -4.38 -6.90 -31.00
C GLY A 276 -4.33 -8.24 -30.26
N GLU A 277 -4.31 -8.22 -28.93
CA GLU A 277 -4.35 -9.42 -28.08
C GLU A 277 -5.67 -10.18 -28.22
N LEU A 278 -6.79 -9.46 -28.22
CA LEU A 278 -8.11 -10.02 -28.52
C LEU A 278 -8.13 -10.66 -29.92
N GLY A 279 -7.56 -10.00 -30.93
CA GLY A 279 -7.43 -10.57 -32.28
C GLY A 279 -6.64 -11.88 -32.32
N ALA A 280 -5.55 -11.98 -31.55
CA ALA A 280 -4.76 -13.21 -31.43
C ALA A 280 -5.53 -14.33 -30.70
N ILE A 281 -6.30 -13.99 -29.67
CA ILE A 281 -7.16 -14.94 -28.95
C ILE A 281 -8.28 -15.45 -29.86
N GLU A 282 -8.94 -14.59 -30.62
CA GLU A 282 -9.97 -14.98 -31.58
C GLU A 282 -9.39 -15.91 -32.66
N ALA A 283 -8.18 -15.64 -33.14
CA ALA A 283 -7.48 -16.53 -34.07
C ALA A 283 -7.15 -17.90 -33.46
N ARG A 284 -6.75 -17.96 -32.19
CA ARG A 284 -6.54 -19.23 -31.44
C ARG A 284 -7.85 -19.99 -31.25
N LEU A 285 -8.95 -19.31 -30.93
CA LEU A 285 -10.27 -19.93 -30.81
C LEU A 285 -10.80 -20.44 -32.16
N ALA A 286 -10.50 -19.76 -33.27
CA ALA A 286 -10.98 -20.16 -34.59
C ALA A 286 -10.38 -21.49 -35.11
N VAL A 287 -9.22 -21.90 -34.58
CA VAL A 287 -8.52 -23.14 -35.02
C VAL A 287 -8.78 -24.34 -34.10
N LEU A 288 -9.47 -24.15 -32.97
CA LEU A 288 -9.81 -25.21 -32.01
C LEU A 288 -11.24 -25.69 -32.23
N ALA A 289 -11.45 -27.02 -32.19
CA ALA A 289 -12.78 -27.61 -32.21
C ALA A 289 -13.57 -27.22 -30.95
N ASP A 290 -14.89 -27.08 -31.03
CA ASP A 290 -15.71 -26.54 -29.93
C ASP A 290 -15.63 -27.34 -28.61
N ASP A 291 -15.30 -28.62 -28.68
CA ASP A 291 -15.13 -29.53 -27.54
C ASP A 291 -13.67 -29.62 -27.03
N ASP A 292 -12.74 -28.84 -27.59
CA ASP A 292 -11.34 -28.87 -27.17
C ASP A 292 -11.19 -28.31 -25.73
N PRO A 293 -10.59 -29.08 -24.79
CA PRO A 293 -10.45 -28.68 -23.40
C PRO A 293 -9.59 -27.42 -23.20
N ALA A 294 -8.75 -27.04 -24.16
CA ALA A 294 -7.97 -25.81 -24.10
C ALA A 294 -8.82 -24.55 -24.32
N ARG A 295 -10.03 -24.66 -24.91
CA ARG A 295 -10.90 -23.51 -25.18
C ARG A 295 -11.36 -22.79 -23.93
N GLU A 296 -11.63 -23.52 -22.84
CA GLU A 296 -12.09 -22.91 -21.58
C GLU A 296 -11.07 -21.90 -21.05
N GLY A 297 -9.78 -22.27 -21.04
CA GLY A 297 -8.71 -21.37 -20.61
C GLY A 297 -8.55 -20.15 -21.52
N ILE A 298 -8.75 -20.31 -22.83
CA ILE A 298 -8.63 -19.22 -23.81
C ILE A 298 -9.85 -18.28 -23.75
N LEU A 299 -11.04 -18.80 -23.49
CA LEU A 299 -12.24 -17.99 -23.26
C LEU A 299 -12.15 -17.19 -21.96
N ALA A 300 -11.56 -17.76 -20.91
CA ALA A 300 -11.29 -17.03 -19.67
C ALA A 300 -10.26 -15.88 -19.90
N GLU A 301 -9.23 -16.12 -20.71
CA GLU A 301 -8.27 -15.08 -21.14
C GLU A 301 -8.96 -13.94 -21.90
N ARG A 302 -9.86 -14.28 -22.82
CA ARG A 302 -10.68 -13.33 -23.59
C ARG A 302 -11.55 -12.46 -22.68
N GLU A 303 -12.28 -13.10 -21.76
CA GLU A 303 -13.17 -12.40 -20.82
C GLU A 303 -12.37 -11.47 -19.90
N ALA A 304 -11.21 -11.90 -19.43
CA ALA A 304 -10.32 -11.07 -18.63
C ALA A 304 -9.87 -9.81 -19.37
N LEU A 305 -9.49 -9.91 -20.66
CA LEU A 305 -9.10 -8.75 -21.47
C LEU A 305 -10.28 -7.83 -21.80
N MET A 306 -11.46 -8.37 -22.07
CA MET A 306 -12.67 -7.55 -22.26
C MET A 306 -13.05 -6.80 -20.98
N LEU A 307 -12.88 -7.43 -19.81
CA LEU A 307 -13.06 -6.80 -18.52
C LEU A 307 -11.99 -5.73 -18.25
N GLU A 308 -10.74 -5.94 -18.68
CA GLU A 308 -9.67 -4.93 -18.60
C GLU A 308 -10.02 -3.69 -19.43
N ASP A 309 -10.36 -3.85 -20.71
CA ASP A 309 -10.75 -2.77 -21.62
C ASP A 309 -11.95 -1.97 -21.07
N SER A 310 -12.98 -2.68 -20.62
CA SER A 310 -14.19 -2.08 -20.04
C SER A 310 -13.89 -1.29 -18.76
N ARG A 311 -12.95 -1.75 -17.91
CA ARG A 311 -12.49 -1.00 -16.74
C ARG A 311 -11.76 0.26 -17.18
N ILE A 312 -10.82 0.15 -18.13
CA ILE A 312 -10.02 1.28 -18.59
C ILE A 312 -10.88 2.44 -19.13
N VAL A 313 -11.94 2.10 -19.85
CA VAL A 313 -12.85 3.07 -20.45
C VAL A 313 -13.81 3.71 -19.42
N LYS A 314 -14.07 3.08 -18.26
CA LYS A 314 -15.06 3.52 -17.25
C LYS A 314 -14.47 4.38 -16.11
N HIS A 315 -13.21 4.78 -16.23
CA HIS A 315 -12.37 5.16 -15.09
C HIS A 315 -12.68 6.45 -14.33
N VAL A 316 -13.29 7.49 -14.92
CA VAL A 316 -13.60 8.72 -14.15
C VAL A 316 -14.68 8.46 -13.11
N GLU A 317 -15.74 7.74 -13.49
CA GLU A 317 -16.83 7.41 -12.58
C GLU A 317 -16.40 6.36 -11.55
N GLU A 318 -15.61 5.37 -11.95
CA GLU A 318 -15.07 4.34 -11.05
C GLU A 318 -14.08 4.92 -10.04
N TRP A 319 -13.30 5.92 -10.43
CA TRP A 319 -12.42 6.65 -9.53
C TRP A 319 -13.20 7.46 -8.49
N PHE A 320 -14.33 8.10 -8.86
CA PHE A 320 -15.21 8.71 -7.84
C PHE A 320 -15.94 7.68 -6.98
N ARG A 321 -16.25 6.50 -7.53
CA ARG A 321 -16.91 5.41 -6.79
C ARG A 321 -15.96 4.63 -5.87
N SER A 322 -14.64 4.76 -6.01
CA SER A 322 -13.67 3.96 -5.26
C SER A 322 -13.74 4.22 -3.75
N GLU A 323 -14.14 5.40 -3.31
CA GLU A 323 -14.33 5.74 -1.88
C GLU A 323 -15.37 4.84 -1.20
N ARG A 324 -16.49 4.56 -1.88
CA ARG A 324 -17.47 3.58 -1.39
C ARG A 324 -16.86 2.17 -1.35
N GLY A 325 -16.02 1.84 -2.32
CA GLY A 325 -15.26 0.59 -2.36
C GLY A 325 -14.33 0.43 -1.15
N PHE A 326 -13.61 1.48 -0.76
CA PHE A 326 -12.77 1.50 0.43
C PHE A 326 -13.59 1.34 1.71
N PHE A 327 -14.72 2.05 1.84
CA PHE A 327 -15.61 1.87 2.98
C PHE A 327 -16.12 0.43 3.09
N VAL A 328 -16.60 -0.15 1.98
CA VAL A 328 -17.06 -1.54 1.93
C VAL A 328 -15.92 -2.51 2.25
N PHE A 329 -14.70 -2.25 1.78
CA PHE A 329 -13.54 -3.05 2.12
C PHE A 329 -13.25 -3.03 3.63
N ILE A 330 -13.20 -1.86 4.24
CA ILE A 330 -12.97 -1.70 5.69
C ILE A 330 -14.01 -2.49 6.49
N GLU A 331 -15.28 -2.37 6.15
CA GLU A 331 -16.36 -3.05 6.87
C GLU A 331 -16.39 -4.57 6.59
N SER A 332 -16.22 -5.00 5.33
CA SER A 332 -16.26 -6.42 4.95
C SER A 332 -15.05 -7.20 5.45
N SER A 333 -13.87 -6.59 5.48
CA SER A 333 -12.66 -7.16 6.10
C SER A 333 -12.63 -6.98 7.62
N ARG A 334 -13.71 -6.44 8.21
CA ARG A 334 -13.87 -6.18 9.65
C ARG A 334 -12.75 -5.33 10.23
N LEU A 335 -12.14 -4.47 9.42
CA LEU A 335 -11.07 -3.57 9.86
C LEU A 335 -11.60 -2.44 10.75
N GLY A 336 -12.91 -2.14 10.67
CA GLY A 336 -13.57 -1.19 11.56
C GLY A 336 -13.59 -1.59 13.05
N VAL A 337 -13.19 -2.82 13.39
CA VAL A 337 -13.02 -3.27 14.79
C VAL A 337 -11.67 -2.87 15.39
N VAL A 338 -10.73 -2.39 14.56
CA VAL A 338 -9.43 -1.90 15.05
C VAL A 338 -9.68 -0.70 15.97
N PRO A 339 -9.16 -0.73 17.22
CA PRO A 339 -9.30 0.38 18.15
C PRO A 339 -8.89 1.71 17.51
N ARG A 340 -9.66 2.78 17.78
CA ARG A 340 -9.43 4.15 17.28
C ARG A 340 -9.52 4.37 15.77
N ALA A 341 -9.60 3.34 14.93
CA ALA A 341 -9.66 3.52 13.49
C ALA A 341 -10.77 4.50 13.08
N ARG A 342 -11.99 4.33 13.63
CA ARG A 342 -13.15 5.20 13.32
C ARG A 342 -12.97 6.66 13.74
N GLU A 343 -12.17 6.94 14.75
CA GLU A 343 -11.86 8.32 15.17
C GLU A 343 -11.04 9.06 14.11
N LEU A 344 -10.28 8.32 13.30
CA LEU A 344 -9.36 8.88 12.31
C LEU A 344 -9.99 9.02 10.93
N TRP A 345 -10.80 8.03 10.49
CA TRP A 345 -11.35 8.02 9.13
C TRP A 345 -12.87 8.27 9.04
N GLY A 346 -13.64 8.04 10.12
CA GLY A 346 -15.10 7.91 10.03
C GLY A 346 -15.85 9.17 9.58
N GLY A 347 -15.38 10.36 10.00
CA GLY A 347 -15.94 11.63 9.54
C GLY A 347 -15.50 11.93 8.11
N VAL A 348 -14.18 11.93 7.89
CA VAL A 348 -13.55 12.28 6.60
C VAL A 348 -14.05 11.40 5.46
N LEU A 349 -14.08 10.07 5.63
CA LEU A 349 -14.51 9.17 4.56
C LEU A 349 -15.98 9.37 4.19
N ARG A 350 -16.87 9.63 5.17
CA ARG A 350 -18.28 9.90 4.90
C ARG A 350 -18.44 11.22 4.13
N THR A 351 -17.77 12.28 4.58
CA THR A 351 -17.76 13.56 3.87
C THR A 351 -17.22 13.41 2.44
N LYS A 352 -16.14 12.66 2.23
CA LYS A 352 -15.64 12.36 0.88
C LYS A 352 -16.67 11.61 0.04
N ILE A 353 -17.30 10.55 0.58
CA ILE A 353 -18.32 9.78 -0.16
C ILE A 353 -19.48 10.69 -0.57
N GLU A 354 -20.01 11.50 0.35
CA GLU A 354 -21.09 12.45 0.07
C GLU A 354 -20.69 13.46 -1.01
N LEU A 355 -19.47 14.01 -0.91
CA LEU A 355 -18.92 14.90 -1.93
C LEU A 355 -18.79 14.21 -3.29
N MET A 356 -18.27 12.98 -3.35
CA MET A 356 -18.12 12.23 -4.61
C MET A 356 -19.49 11.96 -5.24
N GLU A 357 -20.49 11.63 -4.44
CA GLU A 357 -21.87 11.47 -4.90
C GLU A 357 -22.45 12.76 -5.45
N HIS A 358 -22.16 13.89 -4.80
CA HIS A 358 -22.58 15.21 -5.27
C HIS A 358 -21.92 15.59 -6.60
N VAL A 359 -20.61 15.35 -6.76
CA VAL A 359 -19.88 15.53 -8.02
C VAL A 359 -20.48 14.66 -9.12
N LEU A 360 -20.74 13.38 -8.85
CA LEU A 360 -21.34 12.45 -9.80
C LEU A 360 -22.77 12.84 -10.22
N ALA A 361 -23.51 13.56 -9.36
CA ALA A 361 -24.82 14.08 -9.71
C ALA A 361 -24.76 15.24 -10.73
N ARG A 362 -23.63 15.96 -10.84
CA ARG A 362 -23.41 17.07 -11.78
C ARG A 362 -22.99 16.57 -13.18
N LYS A 363 -23.81 15.69 -13.77
CA LYS A 363 -23.52 15.06 -15.07
C LYS A 363 -23.25 16.06 -16.20
N GLU A 364 -23.86 17.24 -16.14
CA GLU A 364 -23.68 18.32 -17.10
C GLU A 364 -22.27 18.93 -17.08
N LEU A 365 -21.58 18.88 -15.93
CA LEU A 365 -20.19 19.29 -15.80
C LEU A 365 -19.23 18.17 -16.21
N LEU A 366 -19.60 16.90 -15.98
CA LEU A 366 -18.77 15.74 -16.30
C LEU A 366 -18.81 15.31 -17.76
N ALA A 367 -19.94 15.51 -18.47
CA ALA A 367 -20.11 15.04 -19.85
C ALA A 367 -19.08 15.60 -20.85
N PRO A 368 -18.71 16.89 -20.81
CA PRO A 368 -17.63 17.42 -21.66
C PRO A 368 -16.25 16.85 -21.31
N LEU A 369 -16.00 16.55 -20.02
CA LEU A 369 -14.75 15.94 -19.57
C LEU A 369 -14.63 14.50 -20.10
N ALA A 370 -15.73 13.75 -20.02
CA ALA A 370 -15.83 12.41 -20.58
C ALA A 370 -15.67 12.40 -22.10
N ALA A 371 -16.23 13.40 -22.80
CA ALA A 371 -16.12 13.53 -24.26
C ALA A 371 -14.69 13.86 -24.74
N GLN A 372 -13.93 14.61 -23.95
CA GLN A 372 -12.53 14.96 -24.26
C GLN A 372 -11.53 13.86 -23.85
N GLY A 373 -11.94 12.94 -22.98
CA GLY A 373 -11.22 11.70 -22.68
C GLY A 373 -9.84 11.87 -22.02
N PHE A 374 -8.94 10.94 -22.31
CA PHE A 374 -7.62 10.82 -21.68
C PHE A 374 -6.69 12.05 -21.78
N PRO A 375 -6.67 12.83 -22.88
CA PRO A 375 -5.83 14.02 -22.97
C PRO A 375 -6.15 15.06 -21.89
N LEU A 376 -7.43 15.37 -21.67
CA LEU A 376 -7.86 16.36 -20.67
C LEU A 376 -7.61 15.86 -19.25
N LEU A 377 -7.86 14.57 -18.99
CA LEU A 377 -7.56 13.95 -17.69
C LEU A 377 -6.06 13.99 -17.37
N GLY A 378 -5.20 13.78 -18.37
CA GLY A 378 -3.75 13.90 -18.21
C GLY A 378 -3.32 15.30 -17.85
N HIS A 379 -3.80 16.31 -18.58
CA HIS A 379 -3.48 17.70 -18.27
C HIS A 379 -3.97 18.11 -16.88
N CYS A 380 -5.19 17.74 -16.51
CA CYS A 380 -5.74 17.99 -15.17
C CYS A 380 -4.90 17.33 -14.07
N ALA A 381 -4.55 16.06 -14.25
CA ALA A 381 -3.76 15.30 -13.29
C ALA A 381 -2.35 15.90 -13.11
N GLU A 382 -1.71 16.33 -14.20
CA GLU A 382 -0.41 16.99 -14.18
C GLU A 382 -0.47 18.35 -13.46
N GLU A 383 -1.48 19.18 -13.73
CA GLU A 383 -1.65 20.48 -13.07
C GLU A 383 -1.90 20.31 -11.56
N LEU A 384 -2.74 19.36 -11.16
CA LEU A 384 -3.07 19.10 -9.76
C LEU A 384 -1.92 18.46 -8.98
N ALA A 385 -1.21 17.49 -9.56
CA ALA A 385 -0.13 16.77 -8.89
C ALA A 385 1.09 17.66 -8.59
N ASN A 386 1.28 18.73 -9.37
CA ASN A 386 2.39 19.66 -9.18
C ASN A 386 1.98 20.93 -8.39
N ALA A 387 0.73 21.00 -7.92
CA ALA A 387 0.23 22.18 -7.25
C ALA A 387 0.46 22.12 -5.73
N PRO A 388 0.84 23.24 -5.10
CA PRO A 388 0.94 23.30 -3.65
C PRO A 388 -0.43 23.20 -2.96
N THR A 389 -1.48 23.73 -3.58
CA THR A 389 -2.86 23.64 -3.09
C THR A 389 -3.86 23.61 -4.24
N LEU A 390 -5.06 23.09 -3.99
CA LEU A 390 -6.15 23.05 -4.96
C LEU A 390 -6.64 24.46 -5.34
N GLU A 391 -6.69 25.37 -4.37
CA GLU A 391 -7.02 26.78 -4.55
C GLU A 391 -6.10 27.43 -5.58
N SER A 392 -4.80 27.15 -5.50
CA SER A 392 -3.81 27.72 -6.42
C SER A 392 -4.02 27.26 -7.87
N VAL A 393 -4.56 26.06 -8.09
CA VAL A 393 -4.89 25.56 -9.43
C VAL A 393 -6.11 26.29 -9.99
N ILE A 394 -7.14 26.44 -9.16
CA ILE A 394 -8.39 27.12 -9.55
C ILE A 394 -8.11 28.59 -9.88
N GLU A 395 -7.27 29.27 -9.09
CA GLU A 395 -6.92 30.69 -9.28
C GLU A 395 -6.07 30.94 -10.53
N ARG A 396 -5.18 30.02 -10.90
CA ARG A 396 -4.33 30.15 -12.10
C ARG A 396 -5.13 30.17 -13.41
N GLY A 397 -6.33 29.56 -13.41
CA GLY A 397 -7.21 29.52 -14.58
C GLY A 397 -6.65 28.76 -15.78
N THR A 398 -5.70 27.83 -15.56
CA THR A 398 -5.10 26.98 -16.61
C THR A 398 -6.04 25.88 -17.08
N LEU A 399 -7.00 25.49 -16.24
CA LEU A 399 -7.98 24.44 -16.50
C LEU A 399 -9.30 24.99 -17.07
N ASP A 400 -10.06 24.13 -17.74
CA ASP A 400 -11.41 24.45 -18.22
C ASP A 400 -12.31 24.94 -17.08
N ARG A 401 -13.13 25.96 -17.35
CA ARG A 401 -13.99 26.58 -16.34
C ARG A 401 -14.93 25.58 -15.66
N ARG A 402 -15.49 24.61 -16.39
CA ARG A 402 -16.40 23.60 -15.81
C ARG A 402 -15.63 22.63 -14.93
N LEU A 403 -14.37 22.34 -15.28
CA LEU A 403 -13.49 21.56 -14.43
C LEU A 403 -13.17 22.32 -13.14
N CYS A 404 -12.85 23.62 -13.21
CA CYS A 404 -12.69 24.46 -12.02
C CYS A 404 -13.95 24.51 -11.15
N GLU A 405 -15.15 24.50 -11.74
CA GLU A 405 -16.42 24.40 -11.00
C GLU A 405 -16.54 23.06 -10.24
N VAL A 406 -16.12 21.94 -10.83
CA VAL A 406 -16.07 20.64 -10.13
C VAL A 406 -15.00 20.63 -9.05
N LEU A 407 -13.80 21.11 -9.35
CA LEU A 407 -12.68 21.19 -8.39
C LEU A 407 -13.03 22.08 -7.20
N GLY A 408 -13.75 23.18 -7.42
CA GLY A 408 -14.22 24.06 -6.35
C GLY A 408 -15.14 23.36 -5.34
N MET A 409 -15.80 22.27 -5.72
CA MET A 409 -16.63 21.49 -4.79
C MET A 409 -15.79 20.79 -3.72
N PHE A 410 -14.51 20.52 -3.98
CA PHE A 410 -13.57 19.92 -3.02
C PHE A 410 -13.00 20.92 -2.01
N LEU A 411 -13.28 22.22 -2.19
CA LEU A 411 -12.91 23.28 -1.25
C LEU A 411 -14.03 23.59 -0.23
N LEU A 412 -15.22 23.04 -0.44
CA LEU A 412 -16.39 23.16 0.44
C LEU A 412 -16.32 22.12 1.55
#